data_AF-A0AAV9G3P5-F1
#
_entry.id   AF-A0AAV9G3P5-F1
#
_cell.length_a   1.000
_cell.length_b   1.000
_cell.length_c   1.000
_cell.angle_alpha   90.00
_cell.angle_beta   90.00
_cell.angle_gamma   90.00
#
_symmetry.space_group_name_H-M   'P 1'
#
loop_
_entity.id
_entity.type
_entity.pdbx_description
1 polymer ?
#
loop_
_entity_poly.entity_id
_entity_poly.type
_entity_poly.pdbx_seq_one_letter_code
_entity_poly.pdbx_strand_id
1 'polypeptide(L)'
;MNLPDSFLYELGGQLFLMPLASFSGSPWWTTILDVLFVVGISGGLSWYYYYYKRKDLLGGFWGALIVALLGSLIILSLLQDFIRSVVLWLVSPKFGIYQISNVNLLAVLLGGLLALYIMNRINHNKERRD
;
A
#
# COMPACT_ATOMS: atom_id res chain seq x y z
N MET A 1 24.76 24.97 17.57
CA MET A 1 23.32 25.18 17.87
C MET A 1 22.82 23.85 18.40
N ASN A 2 22.68 23.72 19.72
CA ASN A 2 22.30 22.44 20.33
C ASN A 2 20.78 22.28 20.17
N LEU A 3 20.36 21.28 19.42
CA LEU A 3 18.96 20.89 19.36
C LEU A 3 18.56 20.38 20.75
N PRO A 4 17.43 20.83 21.31
CA PRO A 4 16.98 20.36 22.61
C PRO A 4 16.63 18.86 22.52
N ASP A 5 17.03 18.08 23.51
CA ASP A 5 16.81 16.62 23.55
C ASP A 5 15.32 16.23 23.42
N SER A 6 14.41 17.17 23.73
CA SER A 6 12.97 17.04 23.54
C SER A 6 12.56 16.93 22.06
N PHE A 7 13.32 17.49 21.13
CA PHE A 7 13.00 17.46 19.70
C PHE A 7 13.09 16.06 19.11
N LEU A 8 14.11 15.28 19.50
CA LEU A 8 14.25 13.90 19.06
C LEU A 8 13.19 12.98 19.68
N TYR A 9 12.78 13.27 20.90
CA TYR A 9 11.73 12.53 21.61
C TYR A 9 10.34 12.82 21.04
N GLU A 10 10.04 14.09 20.71
CA GLU A 10 8.81 14.48 20.02
C GLU A 10 8.76 13.93 18.59
N LEU A 11 9.86 14.01 17.83
CA LEU A 11 9.91 13.46 16.47
C LEU A 11 9.72 11.94 16.46
N GLY A 12 10.42 11.22 17.35
CA GLY A 12 10.30 9.76 17.48
C GLY A 12 8.92 9.34 17.99
N GLY A 13 8.37 10.07 18.97
CA GLY A 13 7.04 9.83 19.53
C GLY A 13 5.93 10.13 18.52
N GLN A 14 6.02 11.21 17.76
CA GLN A 14 5.02 11.57 16.75
C GLN A 14 5.03 10.60 15.57
N LEU A 15 6.20 10.24 15.03
CA LEU A 15 6.31 9.27 13.93
C LEU A 15 5.76 7.88 14.30
N PHE A 16 5.90 7.48 15.57
CA PHE A 16 5.42 6.18 16.03
C PHE A 16 3.96 6.20 16.52
N LEU A 17 3.50 7.27 17.17
CA LEU A 17 2.16 7.34 17.78
C LEU A 17 1.09 7.99 16.90
N MET A 18 1.44 8.86 15.94
CA MET A 18 0.45 9.45 15.01
C MET A 18 -0.26 8.41 14.13
N PRO A 19 0.41 7.35 13.63
CA PRO A 19 -0.25 6.26 12.92
C PRO A 19 -1.17 5.44 13.84
N LEU A 20 -0.92 5.38 15.15
CA LEU A 20 -1.84 4.76 16.09
C LEU A 20 -3.02 5.68 16.45
N ALA A 21 -2.78 7.01 16.50
CA ALA A 21 -3.79 8.01 16.81
C ALA A 21 -4.79 8.23 15.67
N SER A 22 -4.40 7.99 14.41
CA SER A 22 -5.30 8.06 13.25
C SER A 22 -6.45 7.05 13.33
N PHE A 23 -6.32 5.97 14.11
CA PHE A 23 -7.40 5.02 14.37
C PHE A 23 -8.48 5.57 15.31
N SER A 24 -8.20 6.57 16.15
CA SER A 24 -9.11 6.98 17.24
C SER A 24 -10.29 7.87 16.79
N GLY A 25 -10.22 8.48 15.59
CA GLY A 25 -11.26 9.35 15.04
C GLY A 25 -12.14 8.71 13.94
N SER A 26 -11.91 7.44 13.61
CA SER A 26 -12.59 6.75 12.51
C SER A 26 -13.65 5.77 13.03
N PRO A 27 -14.70 5.43 12.25
CA PRO A 27 -15.68 4.44 12.67
C PRO A 27 -14.99 3.12 13.08
N TRP A 28 -15.42 2.49 14.17
CA TRP A 28 -14.77 1.26 14.69
C TRP A 28 -14.58 0.15 13.64
N TRP A 29 -15.44 0.09 12.61
CA TRP A 29 -15.35 -0.88 11.53
C TRP A 29 -14.18 -0.60 10.57
N THR A 30 -13.75 0.66 10.38
CA THR A 30 -12.58 0.97 9.53
C THR A 30 -11.30 0.46 10.18
N THR A 31 -11.16 0.62 11.50
CA THR A 31 -10.03 0.04 12.25
C THR A 31 -9.91 -1.46 12.06
N ILE A 32 -11.04 -2.19 12.09
CA ILE A 32 -11.05 -3.63 11.87
C ILE A 32 -10.60 -3.97 10.44
N LEU A 33 -11.09 -3.24 9.43
CA LEU A 33 -10.69 -3.44 8.05
C LEU A 33 -9.20 -3.15 7.84
N ASP A 34 -8.68 -2.08 8.43
CA ASP A 34 -7.27 -1.71 8.32
C ASP A 34 -6.37 -2.82 8.88
N VAL A 35 -6.70 -3.33 10.06
CA VAL A 35 -6.00 -4.49 10.65
C VAL A 35 -6.08 -5.70 9.72
N LEU A 36 -7.26 -5.98 9.15
CA LEU A 36 -7.46 -7.12 8.26
C LEU A 36 -6.66 -6.97 6.95
N PHE A 37 -6.56 -5.76 6.40
CA PHE A 37 -5.71 -5.48 5.23
C PHE A 37 -4.23 -5.60 5.55
N VAL A 38 -3.77 -5.03 6.66
CA VAL A 38 -2.35 -5.11 7.07
C VAL A 38 -1.93 -6.57 7.29
N VAL A 39 -2.74 -7.32 8.04
CA VAL A 39 -2.48 -8.75 8.30
C VAL A 39 -2.62 -9.57 7.03
N GLY A 40 -3.63 -9.29 6.20
CA GLY A 40 -3.88 -10.01 4.95
C GLY A 40 -2.75 -9.83 3.93
N ILE A 41 -2.30 -8.59 3.71
CA ILE A 41 -1.18 -8.29 2.81
C ILE A 41 0.12 -8.89 3.35
N SER A 42 0.39 -8.74 4.65
CA SER A 42 1.58 -9.31 5.27
C SER A 42 1.60 -10.82 5.14
N GLY A 43 0.50 -11.49 5.48
CA GLY A 43 0.37 -12.95 5.32
C GLY A 43 0.50 -13.39 3.86
N GLY A 44 -0.06 -12.63 2.91
CA GLY A 44 0.08 -12.89 1.47
C GLY A 44 1.53 -12.77 1.00
N LEU A 45 2.26 -11.76 1.44
CA LEU A 45 3.69 -11.59 1.14
C LEU A 45 4.52 -12.73 1.73
N SER A 46 4.26 -13.10 2.99
CA SER A 46 4.97 -14.21 3.63
C SER A 46 4.68 -15.53 2.93
N TRP A 47 3.44 -15.77 2.52
CA TRP A 47 3.07 -16.92 1.71
C TRP A 47 3.79 -16.92 0.36
N TYR A 48 3.83 -15.77 -0.32
CA TYR A 48 4.51 -15.64 -1.61
C TYR A 48 6.01 -15.95 -1.50
N TYR A 49 6.70 -15.40 -0.50
CA TYR A 49 8.13 -15.62 -0.34
C TYR A 49 8.46 -17.03 0.16
N TYR A 50 7.63 -17.58 1.04
CA TYR A 50 7.87 -18.90 1.64
C TYR A 50 7.43 -20.05 0.72
N TYR A 51 6.19 -20.04 0.19
CA TYR A 51 5.67 -21.14 -0.61
C TYR A 51 5.97 -20.99 -2.10
N TYR A 52 5.72 -19.80 -2.67
CA TYR A 52 5.86 -19.62 -4.12
C TYR A 52 7.33 -19.46 -4.53
N LYS A 53 8.10 -18.65 -3.79
CA LYS A 53 9.54 -18.47 -4.03
C LYS A 53 10.44 -19.46 -3.32
N ARG A 54 9.90 -20.32 -2.44
CA ARG A 54 10.63 -21.35 -1.68
C ARG A 54 11.93 -20.82 -1.05
N LYS A 55 11.90 -19.61 -0.49
CA LYS A 55 13.06 -19.04 0.18
C LYS A 55 13.16 -19.59 1.60
N ASP A 56 14.36 -19.98 2.00
CA ASP A 56 14.65 -20.29 3.39
C ASP A 56 14.71 -19.00 4.21
N LEU A 57 13.61 -18.74 4.92
CA LEU A 57 13.46 -17.61 5.83
C LEU A 57 13.62 -18.12 7.27
N LEU A 58 14.33 -17.35 8.11
CA LEU A 58 14.44 -17.63 9.54
C LEU A 58 13.04 -17.66 10.16
N GLY A 59 12.65 -18.82 10.70
CA GLY A 59 11.30 -19.04 11.25
C GLY A 59 10.22 -19.36 10.21
N GLY A 60 10.60 -19.68 8.97
CA GLY A 60 9.70 -20.10 7.90
C GLY A 60 8.61 -19.07 7.58
N PHE A 61 7.39 -19.54 7.37
CA PHE A 61 6.23 -18.68 7.12
C PHE A 61 5.99 -17.65 8.23
N TRP A 62 6.05 -18.09 9.49
CA TRP A 62 5.75 -17.22 10.65
C TRP A 62 6.80 -16.13 10.86
N GLY A 63 8.08 -16.46 10.68
CA GLY A 63 9.14 -15.45 10.72
C GLY A 63 8.98 -14.41 9.61
N ALA A 64 8.68 -14.86 8.39
CA ALA A 64 8.37 -13.95 7.29
C ALA A 64 7.12 -13.09 7.54
N LEU A 65 6.13 -13.60 8.26
CA LEU A 65 4.89 -12.89 8.61
C LEU A 65 5.14 -11.76 9.59
N ILE A 66 5.94 -12.00 10.63
CA ILE A 66 6.32 -10.96 11.60
C ILE A 66 7.14 -9.87 10.92
N VAL A 67 8.11 -10.25 10.08
CA VAL A 67 8.95 -9.28 9.36
C VAL A 67 8.10 -8.46 8.37
N ALA A 68 7.19 -9.10 7.63
CA ALA A 68 6.28 -8.40 6.73
C ALA A 68 5.33 -7.45 7.48
N LEU A 69 4.80 -7.87 8.63
CA LEU A 69 3.97 -7.01 9.48
C LEU A 69 4.73 -5.76 9.93
N LEU A 70 5.92 -5.91 10.50
CA LEU A 70 6.74 -4.78 10.93
C LEU A 70 7.07 -3.84 9.76
N GLY A 71 7.51 -4.41 8.62
CA GLY A 71 7.80 -3.63 7.42
C GLY A 71 6.58 -2.86 6.91
N SER A 72 5.41 -3.50 6.90
CA SER A 72 4.15 -2.87 6.46
C SER A 72 3.74 -1.72 7.38
N LEU A 73 3.85 -1.88 8.70
CA LEU A 73 3.50 -0.85 9.68
C LEU A 73 4.44 0.36 9.57
N ILE A 74 5.75 0.12 9.38
CA ILE A 74 6.73 1.20 9.19
C ILE A 74 6.43 1.99 7.93
N ILE A 75 6.23 1.32 6.79
CA ILE A 75 5.93 2.00 5.53
C ILE A 75 4.58 2.70 5.58
N LEU A 76 3.57 2.08 6.21
CA LEU A 76 2.26 2.70 6.40
C LEU A 76 2.41 4.00 7.19
N SER A 77 3.10 3.96 8.34
CA SER A 77 3.40 5.17 9.13
C SER A 77 4.08 6.28 8.31
N LEU A 78 5.11 5.92 7.53
CA LEU A 78 5.94 6.92 6.85
C LEU A 78 5.31 7.48 5.56
N LEU A 79 4.60 6.65 4.79
CA LEU A 79 4.16 6.98 3.43
C LEU A 79 2.64 7.13 3.29
N GLN A 80 1.84 6.82 4.32
CA GLN A 80 0.37 6.81 4.21
C GLN A 80 -0.20 8.11 3.65
N ASP A 81 0.19 9.27 4.18
CA ASP A 81 -0.37 10.55 3.75
C ASP A 81 0.05 10.92 2.32
N PHE A 82 1.30 10.62 1.97
CA PHE A 82 1.81 10.83 0.63
C PHE A 82 1.06 9.96 -0.39
N ILE A 83 0.98 8.64 -0.14
CA ILE A 83 0.27 7.69 -1.00
C ILE A 83 -1.19 8.09 -1.14
N ARG A 84 -1.86 8.42 -0.03
CA ARG A 84 -3.27 8.83 -0.03
C ARG A 84 -3.48 10.08 -0.88
N SER A 85 -2.61 11.08 -0.74
CA SER A 85 -2.67 12.32 -1.52
C SER A 85 -2.53 12.06 -3.01
N VAL A 86 -1.56 11.24 -3.40
CA VAL A 86 -1.35 10.85 -4.81
C VAL A 86 -2.55 10.08 -5.35
N VAL A 87 -3.08 9.11 -4.60
CA VAL A 87 -4.24 8.32 -5.01
C VAL A 87 -5.48 9.18 -5.18
N LEU A 88 -5.77 10.07 -4.22
CA LEU A 88 -6.93 10.97 -4.31
C LEU A 88 -6.79 11.93 -5.50
N TRP A 89 -5.58 12.42 -5.76
CA TRP A 89 -5.31 13.23 -6.95
C TRP A 89 -5.52 12.44 -8.24
N LEU A 90 -5.16 11.15 -8.28
CA LEU A 90 -5.40 10.31 -9.47
C LEU A 90 -6.89 10.01 -9.68
N VAL A 91 -7.65 9.88 -8.59
CA VAL A 91 -9.11 9.66 -8.65
C VAL A 91 -9.84 10.95 -9.07
N SER A 92 -9.42 12.10 -8.56
CA SER A 92 -10.01 13.41 -8.88
C SER A 92 -8.89 14.44 -9.07
N PRO A 93 -8.35 14.56 -10.29
CA PRO A 93 -7.21 15.43 -10.56
C PRO A 93 -7.64 16.90 -10.54
N LYS A 94 -7.10 17.64 -9.57
CA LYS A 94 -7.33 19.06 -9.37
C LYS A 94 -5.99 19.80 -9.33
N PHE A 95 -5.87 20.93 -10.03
CA PHE A 95 -4.76 21.87 -9.90
C PHE A 95 -5.30 23.17 -9.30
N GLY A 96 -4.99 23.41 -8.02
CA GLY A 96 -5.57 24.52 -7.27
C GLY A 96 -7.09 24.39 -7.15
N ILE A 97 -7.81 25.40 -7.63
CA ILE A 97 -9.29 25.43 -7.64
C ILE A 97 -9.91 24.83 -8.91
N TYR A 98 -9.12 24.58 -9.95
CA TYR A 98 -9.62 24.08 -11.23
C TYR A 98 -9.49 22.57 -11.32
N GLN A 99 -10.61 21.90 -11.56
CA GLN A 99 -10.61 20.48 -11.88
C GLN A 99 -10.13 20.29 -13.32
N ILE A 100 -9.03 19.56 -13.48
CA ILE A 100 -8.35 19.38 -14.77
C ILE A 100 -9.13 18.39 -15.62
N SER A 101 -9.71 17.38 -14.96
CA SER A 101 -10.43 16.31 -15.62
C SER A 101 -11.56 15.80 -14.75
N ASN A 102 -12.70 15.54 -15.38
CA ASN A 102 -13.87 14.92 -14.77
C ASN A 102 -13.81 13.39 -14.77
N VAL A 103 -12.76 12.80 -15.37
CA VAL A 103 -12.59 11.35 -15.42
C VAL A 103 -11.63 10.87 -14.33
N ASN A 104 -11.94 9.70 -13.76
CA ASN A 104 -11.07 9.01 -12.81
C ASN A 104 -9.87 8.42 -13.57
N LEU A 105 -8.70 9.05 -13.43
CA LEU A 105 -7.50 8.63 -14.17
C LEU A 105 -7.06 7.22 -13.79
N LEU A 106 -7.32 6.80 -12.54
CA LEU A 106 -7.02 5.46 -12.06
C LEU A 106 -7.90 4.42 -12.78
N ALA A 107 -9.18 4.73 -13.04
CA ALA A 107 -10.07 3.88 -13.83
C ALA A 107 -9.64 3.82 -15.31
N VAL A 108 -9.25 4.95 -15.90
CA VAL A 108 -8.74 5.00 -17.29
C VAL A 108 -7.48 4.14 -17.44
N LEU A 109 -6.54 4.25 -16.49
CA LEU A 109 -5.29 3.48 -16.50
C LEU A 109 -5.55 1.97 -16.34
N LEU A 110 -6.39 1.58 -15.38
CA LEU A 110 -6.76 0.18 -15.19
C LEU A 110 -7.50 -0.39 -16.39
N GLY A 111 -8.43 0.38 -16.98
CA GLY A 111 -9.15 -0.02 -18.19
C GLY A 111 -8.21 -0.21 -19.39
N GLY A 112 -7.26 0.71 -19.59
CA GLY A 112 -6.25 0.59 -20.63
C GLY A 112 -5.35 -0.64 -20.46
N LEU A 113 -4.83 -0.87 -19.25
CA LEU A 113 -4.02 -2.05 -18.94
C LEU A 113 -4.82 -3.36 -19.14
N LEU A 114 -6.08 -3.39 -18.72
CA LEU A 114 -6.95 -4.55 -18.88
C LEU A 114 -7.22 -4.85 -20.35
N ALA A 115 -7.52 -3.83 -21.16
CA ALA A 115 -7.73 -3.99 -22.60
C ALA A 115 -6.47 -4.52 -23.30
N LEU A 116 -5.30 -3.98 -22.97
CA LEU A 116 -4.01 -4.46 -23.48
C LEU A 116 -3.73 -5.91 -23.05
N TYR A 117 -4.00 -6.27 -21.80
CA TYR A 117 -3.83 -7.63 -21.31
C TYR A 117 -4.74 -8.62 -22.07
N ILE A 118 -6.01 -8.28 -22.27
CA ILE A 118 -6.95 -9.11 -23.03
C ILE A 118 -6.48 -9.27 -24.47
N MET A 119 -6.10 -8.18 -25.14
CA MET A 119 -5.59 -8.22 -26.51
C MET A 119 -4.33 -9.08 -26.63
N ASN A 120 -3.38 -8.92 -25.71
CA ASN A 120 -2.16 -9.71 -25.69
C ASN A 120 -2.46 -11.22 -25.51
N ARG A 121 -3.39 -11.56 -24.62
CA ARG A 121 -3.82 -12.95 -24.41
C ARG A 121 -4.46 -13.55 -25.66
N ILE A 122 -5.28 -12.78 -26.39
CA ILE A 122 -5.90 -13.23 -27.64
C ILE A 122 -4.84 -13.42 -28.72
N ASN A 123 -3.91 -12.47 -28.88
CA ASN A 123 -2.88 -12.54 -29.92
C ASN A 123 -1.93 -13.72 -29.70
N HIS A 124 -1.51 -13.95 -28.45
CA HIS A 124 -0.63 -15.07 -28.11
C HIS A 124 -1.29 -16.45 -28.32
N ASN A 125 -2.62 -16.53 -28.28
CA ASN A 125 -3.35 -17.75 -28.64
C ASN A 125 -3.48 -17.95 -30.15
N LYS A 126 -3.29 -16.89 -30.94
CA LYS A 126 -3.31 -16.95 -32.41
C LYS A 126 -1.97 -17.45 -32.95
N GLU A 127 -0.85 -16.95 -32.41
CA GLU A 127 0.52 -17.41 -32.76
C GLU A 127 0.80 -18.88 -32.46
N ARG A 128 0.02 -19.52 -31.57
CA ARG A 128 0.17 -20.95 -31.25
C ARG A 128 -0.71 -21.88 -32.09
N ARG A 129 -1.51 -21.33 -33.01
CA ARG A 129 -2.46 -22.07 -33.85
C ARG A 129 -2.02 -22.17 -35.32
N ASP A 130 -0.91 -21.52 -35.68
CA ASP A 130 -0.21 -21.68 -36.95
C ASP A 130 1.06 -22.54 -36.71
#